data_AF-A0A396MQ56-F1
#
_entry.id   AF-A0A396MQ56-F1
#
_cell.length_a   1.000
_cell.length_b   1.000
_cell.length_c   1.000
_cell.angle_alpha   90.00
_cell.angle_beta   90.00
_cell.angle_gamma   90.00
#
_symmetry.space_group_name_H-M   'P 1'
#
loop_
_entity.id
_entity.type
_entity.pdbx_description
1 polymer ?
#
loop_
_entity_poly.entity_id
_entity_poly.type
_entity_poly.pdbx_seq_one_letter_code
_entity_poly.pdbx_strand_id
1 'polypeptide(L)' 'MKKRIERKEERIAAIRSEAARHRGVYAEVARENGWGRDYVCSVMAGRNSSENVLFALEKKLRLNIPNTKQTS' A
#
# COMPACT_ATOMS: atom_id res chain seq x y z
N MET A 1 0.19 -20.99 -6.16
CA MET A 1 1.11 -20.08 -5.42
C MET A 1 1.60 -18.91 -6.29
N LYS A 2 2.09 -19.13 -7.52
CA LYS A 2 2.57 -18.07 -8.44
C LYS A 2 1.59 -16.88 -8.62
N LYS A 3 0.32 -17.15 -8.91
CA LYS A 3 -0.73 -16.13 -9.12
C LYS A 3 -0.97 -15.13 -7.97
N ARG A 4 -0.62 -15.49 -6.71
CA ARG A 4 -0.83 -14.58 -5.56
C ARG A 4 0.28 -13.54 -5.42
N ILE A 5 1.49 -13.86 -5.89
CA ILE A 5 2.64 -12.96 -5.81
C ILE A 5 2.52 -11.90 -6.90
N GLU A 6 2.18 -12.29 -8.13
CA GLU A 6 1.98 -11.38 -9.26
C GLU A 6 0.91 -10.30 -8.96
N ARG A 7 -0.26 -10.70 -8.45
CA ARG A 7 -1.33 -9.77 -8.07
C ARG A 7 -0.90 -8.76 -6.99
N LYS A 8 0.04 -9.14 -6.12
CA LYS A 8 0.54 -8.27 -5.04
C LYS A 8 1.54 -7.24 -5.57
N GLU A 9 2.44 -7.64 -6.45
CA GLU A 9 3.36 -6.72 -7.11
C GLU A 9 2.60 -5.71 -7.98
N GLU A 10 1.55 -6.15 -8.67
CA GLU A 10 0.63 -5.26 -9.41
C GLU A 10 -0.03 -4.22 -8.49
N ARG A 11 -0.52 -4.62 -7.31
CA ARG A 11 -1.09 -3.69 -6.32
C ARG A 11 -0.07 -2.67 -5.85
N ILE A 12 1.14 -3.12 -5.49
CA ILE A 12 2.22 -2.22 -5.07
C ILE A 12 2.57 -1.24 -6.19
N ALA A 13 2.65 -1.71 -7.44
CA ALA A 13 2.94 -0.86 -8.59
C ALA A 13 1.85 0.20 -8.80
N ALA A 14 0.56 -0.16 -8.71
CA ALA A 14 -0.55 0.77 -8.81
C ALA A 14 -0.51 1.84 -7.71
N ILE A 15 -0.27 1.42 -6.46
CA ILE A 15 -0.13 2.33 -5.32
C ILE A 15 1.10 3.24 -5.50
N ARG A 16 2.24 2.75 -6.00
CA ARG A 16 3.43 3.58 -6.29
C ARG A 16 3.12 4.62 -7.36
N SER A 17 2.45 4.22 -8.44
CA SER A 17 2.10 5.12 -9.54
C SER A 17 1.22 6.28 -9.05
N GLU A 18 0.20 5.99 -8.25
CA GLU A 18 -0.68 7.04 -7.73
C GLU A 18 0.00 7.85 -6.63
N ALA A 19 0.78 7.21 -5.75
CA ALA A 19 1.56 7.90 -4.73
C ALA A 19 2.59 8.87 -5.32
N ALA A 20 3.12 8.61 -6.52
CA ALA A 20 4.00 9.55 -7.21
C ALA A 20 3.28 10.87 -7.58
N ARG A 21 1.95 10.84 -7.75
CA ARG A 21 1.11 12.03 -8.01
C ARG A 21 0.75 12.79 -6.73
N HIS A 22 0.83 12.13 -5.58
CA HIS A 22 0.54 12.69 -4.25
C HIS A 22 1.81 12.83 -3.41
N ARG A 23 2.52 13.96 -3.56
CA ARG A 23 3.75 14.25 -2.81
C ARG A 23 3.52 14.11 -1.31
N GLY A 24 4.31 13.25 -0.67
CA GLY A 24 4.30 13.07 0.79
C GLY A 24 3.30 12.04 1.31
N VAL A 25 2.51 11.37 0.47
CA VAL A 25 1.45 10.44 0.91
C VAL A 25 1.96 9.35 1.86
N TYR A 26 3.18 8.83 1.65
CA TYR A 26 3.76 7.82 2.54
C TYR A 26 4.02 8.36 3.95
N ALA A 27 4.48 9.61 4.06
CA ALA A 27 4.72 10.24 5.35
C ALA A 27 3.41 10.61 6.05
N GLU A 28 2.41 11.03 5.26
CA GLU A 28 1.07 11.35 5.77
C GLU A 28 0.38 10.10 6.33
N VAL A 29 0.34 9.01 5.55
CA VAL A 29 -0.22 7.72 6.00
C VAL A 29 0.55 7.18 7.20
N ALA A 30 1.89 7.32 7.22
CA ALA A 30 2.68 6.93 8.36
C ALA A 30 2.28 7.71 9.62
N ARG A 31 2.15 9.04 9.53
CA ARG A 31 1.73 9.87 10.67
C ARG A 31 0.32 9.56 11.15
N GLU A 32 -0.64 9.41 10.24
CA GLU A 32 -2.04 9.14 10.58
C GLU A 32 -2.24 7.82 11.31
N ASN A 33 -1.40 6.83 11.03
CA ASN A 33 -1.50 5.49 11.62
C ASN A 33 -0.45 5.23 12.71
N GLY A 34 0.35 6.24 13.10
CA GLY A 34 1.42 6.09 14.10
C GLY A 34 2.55 5.15 13.65
N TRP A 35 2.80 5.04 12.35
CA TRP A 35 3.86 4.22 11.78
C TRP A 35 5.13 5.00 11.47
N GLY A 36 6.27 4.30 11.43
CA GLY A 36 7.52 4.86 10.89
C GLY A 36 7.46 4.99 9.37
N ARG A 37 8.01 6.07 8.82
CA ARG A 37 8.12 6.26 7.37
C ARG A 37 8.89 5.12 6.70
N ASP A 38 9.96 4.66 7.33
CA ASP A 38 10.81 3.56 6.82
C ASP A 38 10.03 2.25 6.71
N TYR A 39 9.09 2.01 7.63
CA TYR A 39 8.21 0.84 7.58
C TYR A 39 7.28 0.89 6.37
N VAL A 40 6.62 2.04 6.13
CA VAL A 40 5.76 2.24 4.95
C VAL A 40 6.57 2.11 3.66
N CYS A 41 7.75 2.72 3.60
CA CYS A 41 8.66 2.60 2.45
C CYS A 41 9.14 1.16 2.23
N SER A 42 9.38 0.39 3.29
CA SER A 42 9.80 -1.02 3.18
C SER A 42 8.72 -1.91 2.58
N VAL A 43 7.45 -1.68 2.94
CA VAL A 43 6.30 -2.35 2.31
C VAL A 43 6.20 -1.95 0.84
N MET A 44 6.29 -0.65 0.56
CA MET A 44 6.25 -0.17 -0.82
C MET A 44 7.42 -0.67 -1.65
N ALA A 45 8.59 -0.94 -1.06
CA ALA A 45 9.74 -1.57 -1.73
C ALA A 45 9.59 -3.08 -1.93
N GLY A 46 8.48 -3.69 -1.51
CA GLY A 46 8.25 -5.14 -1.60
C GLY A 46 9.07 -5.97 -0.61
N ARG A 47 9.83 -5.33 0.30
CA ARG A 47 10.63 -6.01 1.33
C ARG A 47 9.80 -6.46 2.51
N ASN A 48 8.59 -5.93 2.64
CA ASN A 48 7.63 -6.29 3.69
C ASN A 48 6.23 -6.46 3.09
N SER A 49 5.41 -7.28 3.72
CA SER A 49 4.13 -7.77 3.21
C SER A 49 2.92 -7.31 4.03
N SER A 50 3.00 -6.13 4.64
CA SER A 50 1.92 -5.61 5.50
C SER A 50 0.71 -5.15 4.69
N GLU A 51 -0.37 -5.92 4.74
CA GLU A 51 -1.65 -5.57 4.09
C GLU A 51 -2.28 -4.31 4.71
N ASN A 52 -2.01 -4.01 5.99
CA ASN A 52 -2.52 -2.81 6.65
C ASN A 52 -1.96 -1.53 6.00
N VAL A 53 -0.68 -1.53 5.65
CA VAL A 53 -0.03 -0.40 4.96
C VAL A 53 -0.58 -0.23 3.55
N LEU A 54 -0.74 -1.33 2.82
CA LEU A 54 -1.31 -1.31 1.46
C LEU A 54 -2.74 -0.76 1.50
N PHE A 55 -3.58 -1.24 2.42
CA PHE A 55 -4.96 -0.79 2.57
C PHE A 55 -5.06 0.69 2.96
N ALA A 56 -4.22 1.15 3.89
CA ALA A 56 -4.20 2.56 4.29
C ALA A 56 -3.80 3.48 3.12
N LEU A 57 -2.83 3.07 2.32
CA LEU A 57 -2.42 3.79 1.11
C LEU A 57 -3.50 3.76 0.02
N GLU A 58 -4.11 2.61 -0.22
CA GLU A 58 -5.24 2.46 -1.16
C GLU A 58 -6.40 3.38 -0.77
N LYS A 59 -6.79 3.37 0.50
CA LYS A 59 -7.84 4.24 1.04
C LYS A 59 -7.49 5.72 0.90
N LYS A 60 -6.25 6.11 1.22
CA LYS A 60 -5.80 7.50 1.13
C LYS A 60 -5.77 8.01 -0.31
N LEU A 61 -5.31 7.16 -1.23
CA LEU A 61 -5.24 7.45 -2.67
C LEU A 61 -6.59 7.23 -3.38
N ARG A 62 -7.64 6.83 -2.64
CA ARG A 62 -8.97 6.49 -3.17
C ARG A 62 -8.90 5.48 -4.33
N LEU A 63 -7.89 4.61 -4.31
CA LEU A 63 -7.74 3.57 -5.30
C LEU A 63 -8.85 2.55 -5.07
N ASN A 64 -9.80 2.48 -6.01
CA ASN A 64 -10.87 1.49 -6.00
C ASN A 64 -10.33 0.13 -6.49
N ILE A 65 -9.22 -0.32 -5.88
CA ILE A 65 -8.68 -1.65 -6.10
C ILE A 65 -9.61 -2.59 -5.33
N PRO A 66 -10.30 -3.54 -6.00
CA PRO A 66 -11.19 -4.45 -5.31
C PRO A 66 -10.38 -5.29 -4.32
N ASN A 67 -10.42 -4.89 -3.06
CA ASN A 67 -9.76 -5.61 -1.98
C ASN A 67 -10.53 -6.90 -1.72
N THR A 68 -10.06 -8.00 -2.30
CA THR A 68 -10.57 -9.34 -1.96
C THR A 68 -10.12 -9.69 -0.54
N LYS A 69 -10.89 -9.22 0.46
CA LYS A 69 -11.14 -9.77 1.80
C LYS A 69 -11.18 -8.68 2.88
N GLN A 70 -12.39 -8.27 3.21
CA GLN A 70 -12.83 -8.18 4.60
C GLN A 70 -14.11 -9.01 4.70
N THR A 71 -13.94 -10.33 4.79
CA THR A 71 -15.00 -11.18 5.35
C THR A 71 -14.84 -11.08 6.86
N SER A 72 -15.81 -10.42 7.51
CA SER A 72 -16.11 -10.59 8.94
C SER A 72 -16.25 -12.06 9.32
#